data_AF-A0A4Y7T4D2-F1
#
_entry.id   AF-A0A4Y7T4D2-F1
#
_cell.length_a   1.000
_cell.length_b   1.000
_cell.length_c   1.000
_cell.angle_alpha   90.00
_cell.angle_beta   90.00
_cell.angle_gamma   90.00
#
_symmetry.space_group_name_H-M   'P 1'
#
loop_
_entity.id
_entity.type
_entity.pdbx_description
1 polymer ?
#
loop_
_entity_poly.entity_id
_entity_poly.type
_entity_poly.pdbx_seq_one_letter_code
_entity_poly.pdbx_strand_id
1 'polypeptide(L)'
;MYLPDDYQPLGPQVPGAPGIWINGGGNSGDWSDKWEIKRVFMRIQTGPARWMYQGQYKIKRVRSMTKEEWARQKPAVRNKWAKEICRKGWGAGMLIDIYVRREHPGEILTDEQYDKIEDRKLYLSVGHQEVAMALTNGEETMSLYTMKEKAQRLREAKGQRGPEGKV
;
A
#
# COMPACT_ATOMS: atom_id res chain seq x y z
N MET A 1 5.47 7.17 5.80
CA MET A 1 5.29 6.13 4.78
C MET A 1 6.45 6.20 3.81
N TYR A 2 7.16 5.10 3.62
CA TYR A 2 8.28 4.97 2.69
C TYR A 2 7.83 4.03 1.58
N LEU A 3 7.76 4.53 0.35
CA LEU A 3 7.21 3.82 -0.81
C LEU A 3 8.34 3.48 -1.78
N PRO A 4 8.72 2.20 -1.89
CA PRO A 4 9.66 1.74 -2.90
C PRO A 4 9.06 1.82 -4.31
N ASP A 5 9.78 2.45 -5.21
CA ASP A 5 9.39 2.65 -6.62
C ASP A 5 9.23 1.36 -7.43
N ASP A 6 9.95 0.29 -7.06
CA ASP A 6 9.95 -1.01 -7.74
C ASP A 6 8.65 -1.80 -7.58
N TYR A 7 7.84 -1.50 -6.58
CA TYR A 7 6.50 -2.07 -6.41
C TYR A 7 5.41 -1.07 -5.99
N GLN A 8 5.72 0.22 -5.86
CA GLN A 8 4.75 1.31 -5.71
C GLN A 8 4.87 2.31 -6.87
N PRO A 9 4.75 1.85 -8.14
CA PRO A 9 5.04 2.70 -9.31
C PRO A 9 4.05 3.87 -9.47
N LEU A 10 2.90 3.81 -8.80
CA LEU A 10 1.83 4.80 -8.90
C LEU A 10 1.87 5.83 -7.76
N GLY A 11 2.86 5.77 -6.86
CA GLY A 11 3.02 6.78 -5.81
C GLY A 11 3.31 8.19 -6.37
N PRO A 12 3.25 9.24 -5.54
CA PRO A 12 3.56 10.61 -5.99
C PRO A 12 4.95 10.72 -6.60
N GLN A 13 5.05 11.09 -7.88
CA GLN A 13 6.35 11.13 -8.59
C GLN A 13 7.13 12.41 -8.32
N VAL A 14 6.43 13.51 -8.00
CA VAL A 14 7.02 14.79 -7.59
C VAL A 14 6.32 15.30 -6.32
N PRO A 15 6.96 16.21 -5.55
CA PRO A 15 6.37 16.73 -4.33
C PRO A 15 5.01 17.40 -4.57
N GLY A 16 4.03 17.10 -3.71
CA GLY A 16 2.67 17.65 -3.78
C GLY A 16 1.76 16.99 -4.84
N ALA A 17 2.30 16.26 -5.82
CA ALA A 17 1.49 15.59 -6.83
C ALA A 17 0.65 14.47 -6.21
N PRO A 18 -0.55 14.19 -6.76
CA PRO A 18 -1.34 13.04 -6.32
C PRO A 18 -0.66 11.72 -6.65
N GLY A 19 -1.10 10.65 -6.01
CA GLY A 19 -0.63 9.29 -6.27
C GLY A 19 -1.61 8.22 -5.83
N ILE A 20 -1.24 6.97 -6.09
CA ILE A 20 -1.94 5.78 -5.63
C ILE A 20 -0.95 4.96 -4.80
N TRP A 21 -1.37 4.59 -3.60
CA TRP A 21 -0.70 3.62 -2.77
C TRP A 21 -1.38 2.26 -2.92
N ILE A 22 -0.60 1.25 -3.28
CA ILE A 22 -1.04 -0.14 -3.40
C ILE A 22 -0.73 -0.85 -2.08
N ASN A 23 -1.67 -1.61 -1.52
CA ASN A 23 -1.50 -2.33 -0.26
C ASN A 23 -1.88 -3.81 -0.39
N GLY A 24 -1.05 -4.71 0.15
CA GLY A 24 -1.16 -6.16 -0.04
C GLY A 24 -1.85 -6.94 1.08
N GLY A 25 -2.88 -6.38 1.70
CA GLY A 25 -3.62 -7.03 2.78
C GLY A 25 -5.12 -6.78 2.64
N GLY A 26 -5.79 -7.56 1.78
CA GLY A 26 -7.20 -7.39 1.39
C GLY A 26 -8.18 -7.19 2.55
N ASN A 27 -7.85 -7.73 3.73
CA ASN A 27 -8.67 -7.70 4.94
C ASN A 27 -8.01 -7.03 6.17
N SER A 28 -6.79 -6.51 6.06
CA SER A 28 -6.22 -5.72 7.17
C SER A 28 -7.03 -4.42 7.28
N GLY A 29 -7.70 -4.22 8.42
CA GLY A 29 -8.73 -3.20 8.64
C GLY A 29 -8.48 -1.85 7.98
N ASP A 30 -9.58 -1.16 7.63
CA ASP A 30 -9.50 0.06 6.83
C ASP A 30 -8.64 1.14 7.50
N TRP A 31 -7.41 1.30 6.99
CA TRP A 31 -6.51 2.37 7.39
C TRP A 31 -7.05 3.77 7.05
N SER A 32 -8.15 3.86 6.27
CA SER A 32 -8.74 5.12 5.83
C SER A 32 -9.61 5.80 6.90
N ASP A 33 -10.11 5.07 7.89
CA ASP A 33 -10.94 5.65 8.96
C ASP A 33 -10.12 6.52 9.92
N LYS A 34 -8.81 6.29 9.97
CA LYS A 34 -7.85 7.18 10.63
C LYS A 34 -7.33 8.15 9.59
N TRP A 35 -8.04 9.27 9.38
CA TRP A 35 -7.72 10.43 8.51
C TRP A 35 -6.38 11.13 8.85
N GLU A 36 -5.38 10.39 9.30
CA GLU A 36 -4.06 10.86 9.63
C GLU A 36 -3.32 11.24 8.35
N ILE A 37 -2.85 12.48 8.35
CA ILE A 37 -1.93 12.99 7.35
C ILE A 37 -0.65 12.14 7.45
N LYS A 38 -0.29 11.45 6.36
CA LYS A 38 0.93 10.66 6.29
C LYS A 38 2.03 11.45 5.62
N ARG A 39 3.20 11.51 6.25
CA ARG A 39 4.44 11.96 5.62
C ARG A 39 4.90 10.91 4.61
N VAL A 40 5.05 11.27 3.34
CA VAL A 40 5.37 10.33 2.25
C VAL A 40 6.78 10.57 1.73
N PHE A 41 7.54 9.49 1.62
CA PHE A 41 8.85 9.47 0.97
C PHE A 41 8.82 8.41 -0.14
N MET A 42 9.25 8.79 -1.34
CA MET A 42 9.46 7.84 -2.44
C MET A 42 10.93 7.49 -2.53
N ARG A 43 11.23 6.23 -2.83
CA ARG A 43 12.61 5.84 -3.14
C ARG A 43 12.97 6.32 -4.53
N ILE A 44 14.14 6.94 -4.67
CA ILE A 44 14.68 7.41 -5.96
C ILE A 44 15.96 6.67 -6.36
N GLN A 45 16.55 5.90 -5.45
CA GLN A 45 17.71 5.05 -5.69
C GLN A 45 17.66 3.84 -4.74
N THR A 46 17.96 2.64 -5.24
CA THR A 46 17.93 1.40 -4.43
C THR A 46 19.24 1.13 -3.70
N GLY A 47 20.40 1.54 -4.26
CA GLY A 47 21.72 1.27 -3.70
C GLY A 47 22.71 2.42 -3.93
N PRO A 48 23.24 3.06 -2.86
CA PRO A 48 22.64 3.14 -1.53
C PRO A 48 21.22 3.73 -1.61
N ALA A 49 20.33 3.34 -0.68
CA ALA A 49 18.95 3.77 -0.74
C ALA A 49 18.83 5.29 -0.54
N ARG A 50 18.31 6.02 -1.53
CA ARG A 50 17.97 7.44 -1.42
C ARG A 50 16.46 7.62 -1.47
N TRP A 51 15.97 8.48 -0.60
CA TRP A 51 14.55 8.74 -0.41
C TRP A 51 14.27 10.22 -0.58
N MET A 52 13.26 10.55 -1.37
CA MET A 52 12.81 11.91 -1.59
C MET A 52 11.51 12.14 -0.84
N TYR A 53 11.46 13.22 -0.06
CA TYR A 53 10.25 13.65 0.61
C TYR A 53 9.26 14.23 -0.42
N GLN A 54 8.05 13.69 -0.48
CA GLN A 54 7.02 14.13 -1.43
C GLN A 54 5.95 15.05 -0.80
N GLY A 55 5.83 15.07 0.53
CA GLY A 55 4.81 15.88 1.20
C GLY A 55 3.98 15.14 2.23
N GLN A 56 2.86 15.77 2.59
CA GLN A 56 1.93 15.34 3.62
C GLN A 56 0.57 15.02 2.99
N TYR A 57 0.22 13.73 2.96
CA TYR A 57 -0.89 13.22 2.17
C TYR A 57 -2.05 12.75 3.05
N LYS A 58 -3.26 13.10 2.62
CA LYS A 58 -4.46 12.37 3.02
C LYS A 58 -4.56 11.12 2.15
N ILE A 59 -4.79 9.98 2.79
CA ILE A 59 -4.90 8.68 2.15
C ILE A 59 -6.34 8.22 2.31
N LYS A 60 -6.99 7.85 1.21
CA LYS A 60 -8.38 7.35 1.23
C LYS A 60 -8.45 6.03 0.49
N ARG A 61 -9.02 5.00 1.13
CA ARG A 61 -9.29 3.71 0.49
C ARG A 61 -10.27 3.93 -0.65
N VAL A 62 -10.02 3.26 -1.77
CA VAL A 62 -10.97 3.17 -2.87
C VAL A 62 -11.27 1.68 -3.10
N ARG A 63 -11.71 1.30 -4.30
CA ARG A 63 -11.89 -0.11 -4.62
C ARG A 63 -10.56 -0.87 -4.63
N SER A 64 -10.61 -2.18 -4.44
CA SER A 64 -9.46 -3.05 -4.75
C SER A 64 -9.12 -2.99 -6.24
N MET A 65 -7.85 -3.28 -6.54
CA MET A 65 -7.35 -3.47 -7.89
C MET A 65 -8.05 -4.68 -8.52
N THR A 66 -8.53 -4.55 -9.76
CA THR A 66 -9.10 -5.69 -10.47
C THR A 66 -8.01 -6.61 -11.00
N LYS A 67 -8.38 -7.84 -11.37
CA LYS A 67 -7.48 -8.79 -12.04
C LYS A 67 -6.86 -8.20 -13.31
N GLU A 68 -7.64 -7.46 -14.09
CA GLU A 68 -7.19 -6.86 -15.35
C GLU A 68 -6.19 -5.72 -15.10
N GLU A 69 -6.43 -4.91 -14.06
CA GLU A 69 -5.49 -3.86 -13.65
C GLU A 69 -4.19 -4.43 -13.09
N TRP A 70 -4.30 -5.53 -12.34
CA TRP A 70 -3.14 -6.29 -11.89
C TRP A 70 -2.34 -6.85 -13.06
N ALA A 71 -3.03 -7.47 -14.04
CA ALA A 71 -2.39 -8.03 -15.23
C ALA A 71 -1.66 -6.96 -16.07
N ARG A 72 -2.13 -5.70 -16.06
CA ARG A 72 -1.46 -4.56 -16.70
C ARG A 72 -0.21 -4.08 -15.98
N GLN A 73 0.03 -4.49 -14.73
CA GLN A 73 1.27 -4.16 -14.03
C GLN A 73 2.46 -4.85 -14.68
N LYS A 74 3.61 -4.16 -14.70
CA LYS A 74 4.87 -4.73 -15.19
C LYS A 74 5.17 -6.05 -14.47
N PRO A 75 5.66 -7.09 -15.17
CA PRO A 75 6.02 -8.37 -14.52
C PRO A 75 6.96 -8.20 -13.32
N ALA A 76 7.90 -7.27 -13.38
CA ALA A 76 8.80 -6.94 -12.28
C ALA A 76 8.05 -6.46 -11.02
N VAL A 77 7.04 -5.59 -11.19
CA VAL A 77 6.19 -5.08 -10.09
C VAL A 77 5.39 -6.22 -9.47
N ARG A 78 4.76 -7.06 -10.30
CA ARG A 78 3.98 -8.22 -9.83
C ARG A 78 4.83 -9.20 -9.03
N ASN A 79 5.98 -9.57 -9.58
CA ASN A 79 6.94 -10.48 -8.94
C ASN A 79 7.48 -9.90 -7.63
N LYS A 80 7.73 -8.59 -7.58
CA LYS A 80 8.25 -7.94 -6.39
C LYS A 80 7.21 -7.90 -5.28
N TRP A 81 5.95 -7.58 -5.60
CA TRP A 81 4.84 -7.66 -4.65
C TRP A 81 4.69 -9.04 -4.04
N ALA A 82 4.61 -10.09 -4.87
CA ALA A 82 4.51 -11.47 -4.39
C ALA A 82 5.64 -11.84 -3.41
N LYS A 83 6.88 -11.44 -3.72
CA LYS A 83 8.03 -11.65 -2.82
C LYS A 83 7.92 -10.87 -1.51
N GLU A 84 7.51 -9.60 -1.57
CA GLU A 84 7.41 -8.76 -0.38
C GLU A 84 6.23 -9.17 0.52
N ILE A 85 5.12 -9.67 -0.04
CA ILE A 85 4.00 -10.23 0.74
C ILE A 85 4.49 -11.40 1.61
N CYS A 86 5.25 -12.35 1.04
CA CYS A 86 5.83 -13.46 1.79
C CYS A 86 6.88 -13.01 2.83
N ARG A 87 7.62 -11.93 2.55
CA ARG A 87 8.75 -11.48 3.38
C ARG A 87 8.33 -10.55 4.52
N LYS A 88 7.19 -9.88 4.39
CA LYS A 88 6.78 -8.82 5.31
C LYS A 88 5.54 -9.24 6.09
N GLY A 89 5.53 -8.93 7.39
CA GLY A 89 4.40 -9.29 8.26
C GLY A 89 3.05 -8.67 7.86
N TRP A 90 3.04 -7.55 7.12
CA TRP A 90 1.79 -6.94 6.65
C TRP A 90 1.05 -7.77 5.58
N GLY A 91 1.70 -8.77 4.99
CA GLY A 91 1.08 -9.70 4.04
C GLY A 91 0.41 -10.92 4.69
N ALA A 92 0.48 -11.06 6.03
CA ALA A 92 0.07 -12.27 6.74
C ALA A 92 -1.37 -12.70 6.44
N GLY A 93 -2.33 -11.77 6.45
CA GLY A 93 -3.74 -12.10 6.15
C GLY A 93 -3.92 -12.76 4.77
N MET A 94 -3.27 -12.22 3.74
CA MET A 94 -3.32 -12.82 2.39
C MET A 94 -2.67 -14.21 2.36
N LEU A 95 -1.57 -14.40 3.10
CA LEU A 95 -0.93 -15.71 3.17
C LEU A 95 -1.82 -16.73 3.91
N ILE A 96 -2.54 -16.30 4.95
CA ILE A 96 -3.50 -17.14 5.67
C ILE A 96 -4.64 -17.53 4.73
N ASP A 97 -5.23 -16.58 4.00
CA ASP A 97 -6.31 -16.86 3.05
C ASP A 97 -5.88 -17.87 1.96
N ILE A 98 -4.66 -17.72 1.44
CA ILE A 98 -4.08 -18.68 0.48
C ILE A 98 -3.85 -20.05 1.13
N TYR A 99 -3.30 -20.09 2.34
CA TYR A 99 -3.06 -21.33 3.08
C TYR A 99 -4.36 -22.09 3.33
N VAL A 100 -5.39 -21.40 3.83
CA VAL A 100 -6.72 -21.97 4.10
C VAL A 100 -7.31 -22.54 2.82
N ARG A 101 -7.27 -21.79 1.72
CA ARG A 101 -7.77 -22.25 0.42
C ARG A 101 -7.08 -23.52 -0.07
N ARG A 102 -5.79 -23.69 0.24
CA ARG A 102 -4.98 -24.86 -0.16
C ARG A 102 -5.23 -26.08 0.71
N GLU A 103 -5.21 -25.91 2.02
CA GLU A 103 -5.26 -27.02 2.99
C GLU A 103 -6.69 -27.40 3.40
N HIS A 104 -7.64 -26.46 3.29
CA HIS A 104 -9.03 -26.61 3.71
C HIS A 104 -10.02 -26.23 2.58
N PRO A 105 -9.93 -26.86 1.40
CA PRO A 105 -10.69 -26.45 0.23
C PRO A 105 -12.21 -26.61 0.45
N GLY A 106 -12.94 -25.50 0.38
CA GLY A 106 -14.40 -25.47 0.52
C GLY A 106 -14.91 -25.44 1.96
N GLU A 107 -14.02 -25.38 2.96
CA GLU A 107 -14.38 -25.25 4.36
C GLU A 107 -14.56 -23.78 4.76
N ILE A 108 -15.53 -23.50 5.62
CA ILE A 108 -15.66 -22.21 6.32
C ILE A 108 -15.05 -22.41 7.71
N LEU A 109 -13.83 -21.91 7.90
CA LEU A 109 -13.16 -22.01 9.19
C LEU A 109 -13.77 -21.05 10.22
N THR A 110 -13.77 -21.45 11.48
CA THR A 110 -14.11 -20.59 12.62
C THR A 110 -12.97 -19.65 12.97
N ASP A 111 -13.26 -18.56 13.68
CA ASP A 111 -12.23 -17.62 14.15
C ASP A 111 -11.12 -18.34 14.96
N GLU A 112 -11.48 -19.30 15.81
CA GLU A 112 -10.50 -20.10 16.57
C GLU A 112 -9.57 -20.93 15.67
N GLN A 113 -10.07 -21.42 14.53
CA GLN A 113 -9.25 -22.12 13.55
C GLN A 113 -8.30 -21.17 12.81
N TYR A 114 -8.76 -19.96 12.48
CA TYR A 114 -7.92 -18.90 11.93
C TYR A 114 -6.81 -18.50 12.91
N ASP A 115 -7.16 -18.26 14.18
CA ASP A 115 -6.21 -17.92 15.24
C ASP A 115 -5.13 -19.01 15.38
N LYS A 116 -5.52 -20.29 15.36
CA LYS A 116 -4.55 -21.41 15.39
C LYS A 116 -3.61 -21.41 14.20
N ILE A 117 -4.07 -21.05 13.01
CA ILE A 117 -3.23 -20.94 11.80
C ILE A 117 -2.25 -19.78 11.95
N GLU A 118 -2.72 -18.63 12.46
CA GLU A 118 -1.89 -17.45 12.68
C GLU A 118 -0.83 -17.68 13.77
N ASP A 119 -1.25 -18.18 14.94
CA ASP A 119 -0.38 -18.45 16.10
C ASP A 119 0.72 -19.44 15.78
N ARG A 120 0.38 -20.52 15.06
CA ARG A 120 1.34 -21.55 14.62
C ARG A 120 2.09 -21.14 13.36
N LYS A 121 1.75 -20.00 12.75
CA LYS A 121 2.36 -19.45 11.54
C LYS A 121 2.37 -20.44 10.37
N LEU A 122 1.32 -21.26 10.24
CA LEU A 122 1.26 -22.30 9.20
C LEU A 122 1.27 -21.70 7.79
N TYR A 123 0.75 -20.47 7.66
CA TYR A 123 0.75 -19.67 6.44
C TYR A 123 2.15 -19.34 5.89
N LEU A 124 3.22 -19.48 6.68
CA LEU A 124 4.60 -19.29 6.20
C LEU A 124 5.04 -20.36 5.19
N SER A 125 4.29 -21.45 5.07
CA SER A 125 4.49 -22.45 4.02
C SER A 125 4.04 -21.97 2.63
N VAL A 126 3.33 -20.84 2.53
CA VAL A 126 2.88 -20.26 1.26
C VAL A 126 4.05 -19.54 0.56
N GLY A 127 4.40 -20.03 -0.63
CA GLY A 127 5.45 -19.49 -1.46
C GLY A 127 5.02 -18.28 -2.29
N HIS A 128 5.99 -17.47 -2.74
CA HIS A 128 5.70 -16.30 -3.57
C HIS A 128 5.08 -16.65 -4.94
N GLN A 129 5.28 -17.87 -5.44
CA GLN A 129 4.62 -18.33 -6.67
C GLN A 129 3.12 -18.51 -6.45
N GLU A 130 2.73 -19.09 -5.31
CA GLU A 130 1.31 -19.23 -4.93
C GLU A 130 0.65 -17.86 -4.79
N VAL A 131 1.32 -16.90 -4.13
CA VAL A 131 0.83 -15.51 -4.05
C VAL A 131 0.66 -14.88 -5.44
N ALA A 132 1.66 -15.05 -6.32
CA ALA A 132 1.60 -14.51 -7.67
C ALA A 132 0.44 -15.10 -8.49
N MET A 133 0.18 -16.41 -8.34
CA MET A 133 -0.93 -17.10 -8.98
C MET A 133 -2.28 -16.62 -8.43
N ALA A 134 -2.43 -16.55 -7.10
CA ALA A 134 -3.67 -16.11 -6.47
C ALA A 134 -4.07 -14.69 -6.91
N LEU A 135 -3.12 -13.75 -6.95
CA LEU A 135 -3.34 -12.39 -7.48
C LEU A 135 -3.65 -12.38 -8.98
N THR A 136 -2.99 -13.25 -9.76
CA THR A 136 -3.22 -13.34 -11.21
C THR A 136 -4.57 -13.96 -11.52
N ASN A 137 -5.03 -14.90 -10.72
CA ASN A 137 -6.32 -15.57 -10.89
C ASN A 137 -7.48 -14.69 -10.40
N GLY A 138 -7.22 -13.73 -9.52
CA GLY A 138 -8.22 -12.88 -8.88
C GLY A 138 -8.80 -13.49 -7.60
N GLU A 139 -8.17 -14.55 -7.07
CA GLU A 139 -8.50 -15.16 -5.78
C GLU A 139 -8.09 -14.23 -4.63
N GLU A 140 -7.01 -13.47 -4.84
CA GLU A 140 -6.56 -12.39 -3.96
C GLU A 140 -6.55 -11.06 -4.72
N THR A 141 -6.68 -9.95 -3.99
CA THR A 141 -6.64 -8.61 -4.58
C THR A 141 -5.81 -7.64 -3.75
N MET A 142 -5.28 -6.62 -4.43
CA MET A 142 -4.55 -5.53 -3.80
C MET A 142 -5.52 -4.39 -3.47
N SER A 143 -5.48 -3.87 -2.25
CA SER A 143 -6.24 -2.66 -1.91
C SER A 143 -5.57 -1.43 -2.51
N LEU A 144 -6.37 -0.51 -3.05
CA LEU A 144 -5.89 0.77 -3.57
C LEU A 144 -6.29 1.91 -2.67
N TYR A 145 -5.38 2.86 -2.53
CA TYR A 145 -5.62 4.10 -1.81
C TYR A 145 -5.21 5.28 -2.66
N THR A 146 -6.08 6.29 -2.73
CA THR A 146 -5.73 7.57 -3.35
C THR A 146 -4.98 8.43 -2.36
N MET A 147 -3.96 9.13 -2.86
CA MET A 147 -3.12 10.04 -2.10
C MET A 147 -3.32 11.44 -2.64
N LYS A 148 -3.87 12.33 -1.82
CA LYS A 148 -4.01 13.75 -2.15
C LYS A 148 -3.25 14.58 -1.14
N GLU A 149 -2.35 15.42 -1.60
CA GLU A 149 -1.63 16.32 -0.72
C GLU A 149 -2.65 17.20 0.02
N LYS A 150 -2.48 17.32 1.34
CA LYS A 150 -3.17 18.37 2.06
C LYS A 150 -2.48 19.65 1.63
N ALA A 151 -3.18 20.49 0.85
CA ALA A 151 -2.72 21.86 0.63
C ALA A 151 -2.37 22.44 2.00
N GLN A 152 -1.07 22.64 2.25
CA GLN A 152 -0.68 23.62 3.23
C GLN A 152 -1.35 24.88 2.72
N ARG A 153 -2.35 25.40 3.44
CA ARG A 153 -2.69 26.80 3.28
C ARG A 153 -1.38 27.51 3.56
N LEU A 154 -0.68 27.92 2.51
CA LEU A 154 0.26 29.01 2.55
C LEU A 154 -0.60 30.23 2.93
N ARG A 155 -0.92 30.33 4.22
CA ARG A 155 -0.90 31.58 4.94
C ARG A 155 0.57 31.87 5.23
N GLU A 156 1.37 31.98 4.17
CA GLU A 156 2.22 33.13 4.11
C GLU A 156 1.24 34.30 4.10
N ALA A 157 1.21 35.00 5.23
CA ALA A 157 0.62 36.31 5.33
C ALA A 157 1.26 37.16 4.23
N LYS A 158 0.65 37.14 3.04
CA LYS A 158 0.79 38.18 2.04
C LYS A 158 0.59 39.50 2.76
N GLY A 159 1.65 40.29 2.76
CA GLY A 159 1.69 41.73 2.99
C GLY A 159 0.43 42.37 3.54
N GLN A 160 0.38 42.55 4.86
CA GLN A 160 -0.26 43.74 5.41
C GLN A 160 0.81 44.83 5.54
N ARG A 161 0.90 45.59 4.43
CA ARG A 161 1.15 47.03 4.32
C ARG A 161 2.13 47.64 5.33
N GLY A 162 3.31 48.03 4.84
CA GLY A 162 4.05 49.11 5.47
C GLY A 162 3.22 50.40 5.47
N PRO A 163 3.29 51.23 6.51
CA PRO A 163 2.77 52.58 6.41
C PRO A 163 3.74 53.39 5.56
N GLU A 164 3.23 53.81 4.40
CA GLU A 164 3.74 54.92 3.63
C GLU A 164 3.98 56.11 4.56
N GLY A 165 5.21 56.63 4.53
CA GLY A 165 5.49 57.97 5.00
C GLY A 165 4.63 58.97 4.21
N LYS A 166 3.89 59.79 4.94
CA LYS A 166 3.44 61.08 4.44
C LYS A 166 4.24 62.16 5.18
N VAL A 167 4.88 62.96 4.34
CA VAL A 167 5.48 64.28 4.60
C VAL A 167 4.46 65.19 5.28
#